data_AF-A0A7Y6EGF7-F1
#
_entry.id   AF-A0A7Y6EGF7-F1
#
_cell.length_a   1.000
_cell.length_b   1.000
_cell.length_c   1.000
_cell.angle_alpha   90.00
_cell.angle_beta   90.00
_cell.angle_gamma   90.00
#
_symmetry.space_group_name_H-M   'P 1'
#
loop_
_entity.id
_entity.type
_entity.pdbx_description
1 polymer ?
#
loop_
_entity_poly.entity_id
_entity_poly.type
_entity_poly.pdbx_seq_one_letter_code
_entity_poly.pdbx_strand_id
1 'polypeptide(L)'
;MTQVAASTEPQPCADRDDYSITQLCAEFGVTARALRFYEDEGLISPQRRGTQRIYSQRDRARLAWILRGKRVGFSLADIREMIDLYDLGDGRRLQREVTLERCSAKIEALQAQKRDIDAAIAELTEFVALVESHRE
;
A
#
# COMPACT_ATOMS: atom_id res chain seq x y z
N MET A 1 30.83 -47.60 30.22
CA MET A 1 29.39 -47.91 30.10
C MET A 1 28.60 -46.70 30.56
N THR A 2 27.56 -46.37 29.80
CA THR A 2 26.42 -45.49 30.14
C THR A 2 26.55 -43.97 29.96
N GLN A 3 26.23 -43.58 28.72
CA GLN A 3 25.38 -42.48 28.21
C GLN A 3 24.77 -41.38 29.13
N VAL A 4 24.89 -40.15 28.57
CA VAL A 4 23.84 -39.16 28.20
C VAL A 4 23.20 -38.30 29.30
N ALA A 5 23.45 -36.98 29.18
CA ALA A 5 22.39 -35.98 29.07
C ALA A 5 22.96 -34.74 28.35
N ALA A 6 22.63 -34.60 27.07
CA ALA A 6 22.67 -33.31 26.40
C ALA A 6 21.53 -32.46 26.98
N SER A 7 21.86 -31.34 27.60
CA SER A 7 20.91 -30.26 27.86
C SER A 7 21.34 -29.09 27.01
N THR A 8 20.76 -29.09 25.81
CA THR A 8 20.77 -28.05 24.79
C THR A 8 20.63 -26.67 25.42
N GLU A 9 21.65 -25.84 25.17
CA GLU A 9 21.59 -24.39 25.29
C GLU A 9 20.29 -23.88 24.63
N PRO A 10 19.57 -22.90 25.20
CA PRO A 10 18.49 -22.28 24.47
C PRO A 10 19.08 -21.57 23.24
N GLN A 11 18.86 -22.19 22.08
CA GLN A 11 19.14 -21.68 20.75
C GLN A 11 18.69 -20.20 20.63
N PRO A 12 19.53 -19.27 20.15
CA PRO A 12 19.05 -17.95 19.75
C PRO A 12 18.28 -18.10 18.43
N CYS A 13 16.93 -18.05 18.46
CA CYS A 13 16.11 -18.16 17.24
C CYS A 13 14.88 -17.23 17.31
N ALA A 14 14.69 -16.44 16.22
CA ALA A 14 13.60 -15.47 15.92
C ALA A 14 13.69 -14.11 16.65
N ASP A 15 13.57 -12.91 16.06
CA ASP A 15 13.10 -12.40 14.75
C ASP A 15 13.88 -11.11 14.44
N ARG A 16 14.29 -10.89 13.19
CA ARG A 16 15.02 -9.66 12.79
C ARG A 16 14.17 -8.59 12.12
N ASP A 17 12.85 -8.76 11.95
CA ASP A 17 11.97 -7.76 11.32
C ASP A 17 10.51 -7.82 11.84
N ASP A 18 10.34 -7.81 13.16
CA ASP A 18 9.04 -7.64 13.82
C ASP A 18 8.78 -6.14 14.09
N TYR A 19 7.66 -5.62 13.59
CA TYR A 19 7.26 -4.23 13.77
C TYR A 19 6.07 -4.12 14.71
N SER A 20 6.09 -3.11 15.57
CA SER A 20 4.93 -2.70 16.35
C SER A 20 4.03 -1.74 15.56
N ILE A 21 2.78 -1.61 16.00
CA ILE A 21 1.84 -0.63 15.41
C ILE A 21 2.42 0.78 15.41
N THR A 22 3.10 1.18 16.50
CA THR A 22 3.69 2.50 16.66
C THR A 22 4.83 2.73 15.67
N GLN A 23 5.69 1.73 15.45
CA GLN A 23 6.78 1.81 14.47
C GLN A 23 6.24 2.00 13.05
N LEU A 24 5.23 1.22 12.64
CA LEU A 24 4.63 1.37 11.32
C LEU A 24 3.88 2.70 11.16
N CYS A 25 3.22 3.18 12.22
CA CYS A 25 2.57 4.50 12.20
C CYS A 25 3.59 5.62 11.97
N ALA A 26 4.73 5.56 12.69
CA ALA A 26 5.80 6.54 12.56
C ALA A 26 6.48 6.46 11.19
N GLU A 27 6.74 5.26 10.68
CA GLU A 27 7.41 5.05 9.39
C GLU A 27 6.57 5.56 8.22
N PHE A 28 5.28 5.21 8.20
CA PHE A 28 4.40 5.51 7.06
C PHE A 28 3.56 6.77 7.22
N GLY A 29 3.67 7.45 8.38
CA GLY A 29 2.90 8.66 8.68
C GLY A 29 1.39 8.41 8.75
N VAL A 30 0.98 7.22 9.18
CA VAL A 30 -0.42 6.78 9.25
C VAL A 30 -0.87 6.63 10.69
N THR A 31 -2.17 6.73 10.91
CA THR A 31 -2.73 6.56 12.26
C THR A 31 -2.92 5.09 12.60
N ALA A 32 -2.91 4.76 13.89
CA ALA A 32 -3.27 3.41 14.36
C ALA A 32 -4.68 3.00 13.92
N ARG A 33 -5.61 3.95 13.75
CA ARG A 33 -6.95 3.72 13.19
C ARG A 33 -6.86 3.23 11.74
N ALA A 34 -6.00 3.83 10.93
CA ALA A 34 -5.80 3.42 9.54
C ALA A 34 -5.19 2.01 9.45
N LEU A 35 -4.21 1.68 10.30
CA LEU A 35 -3.68 0.30 10.34
C LEU A 35 -4.75 -0.72 10.68
N ARG A 36 -5.54 -0.47 11.74
CA ARG A 36 -6.65 -1.37 12.12
C ARG A 36 -7.67 -1.52 11.01
N PHE A 37 -7.97 -0.44 10.30
CA PHE A 37 -8.84 -0.52 9.13
C PHE A 37 -8.29 -1.45 8.05
N TYR A 38 -6.97 -1.42 7.77
CA TYR A 38 -6.35 -2.37 6.84
C TYR A 38 -6.29 -3.81 7.39
N GLU A 39 -6.19 -4.00 8.71
CA GLU A 39 -6.35 -5.31 9.36
C GLU A 39 -7.78 -5.84 9.17
N ASP A 40 -8.80 -5.02 9.42
CA ASP A 40 -10.21 -5.38 9.31
C ASP A 40 -10.60 -5.71 7.86
N GLU A 41 -10.00 -4.99 6.90
CA GLU A 41 -10.09 -5.30 5.47
C GLU A 41 -9.22 -6.49 5.04
N GLY A 42 -8.55 -7.19 5.96
CA GLY A 42 -7.76 -8.39 5.67
C GLY A 42 -6.53 -8.16 4.78
N LEU A 43 -6.12 -6.90 4.58
CA LEU A 43 -4.98 -6.55 3.72
C LEU A 43 -3.63 -6.77 4.40
N ILE A 44 -3.62 -6.72 5.74
CA ILE A 44 -2.47 -7.04 6.60
C ILE A 44 -2.94 -7.95 7.73
N SER A 45 -2.06 -8.82 8.21
CA SER A 45 -2.44 -9.85 9.19
C SER A 45 -1.37 -9.99 10.27
N PRO A 46 -1.32 -9.05 11.23
CA PRO A 46 -0.34 -9.10 12.31
C PRO A 46 -0.57 -10.32 13.21
N GLN A 47 0.52 -10.86 13.74
CA GLN A 47 0.46 -11.84 14.82
C GLN A 47 0.17 -11.14 16.16
N ARG A 48 -0.48 -11.85 17.07
CA ARG A 48 -0.69 -11.37 18.44
C ARG A 48 0.30 -12.04 19.37
N ARG A 49 1.17 -11.25 20.02
CA ARG A 49 2.00 -11.68 21.15
C ARG A 49 1.44 -11.04 22.42
N GLY A 50 0.63 -11.81 23.16
CA GLY A 50 -0.15 -11.31 24.29
C GLY A 50 -1.18 -10.27 23.86
N THR A 51 -1.09 -9.05 24.39
CA THR A 51 -1.96 -7.92 24.03
C THR A 51 -1.45 -7.10 22.85
N GLN A 52 -0.21 -7.32 22.41
CA GLN A 52 0.45 -6.54 21.38
C GLN A 52 0.28 -7.16 19.98
N ARG A 53 0.09 -6.28 18.98
CA ARG A 53 0.12 -6.64 17.56
C ARG A 53 1.54 -6.51 17.05
N ILE A 54 2.03 -7.59 16.43
CA ILE A 54 3.35 -7.69 15.84
C ILE A 54 3.16 -7.93 14.34
N TYR A 55 3.71 -7.02 13.55
CA TYR A 55 3.63 -7.04 12.10
C TYR A 55 4.93 -7.59 11.53
N SER A 56 4.82 -8.43 10.52
CA SER A 56 5.99 -8.98 9.83
C SER A 56 6.54 -7.99 8.80
N GLN A 57 7.76 -8.25 8.31
CA GLN A 57 8.30 -7.59 7.12
C GLN A 57 7.35 -7.65 5.91
N ARG A 58 6.58 -8.74 5.76
CA ARG A 58 5.59 -8.89 4.68
C ARG A 58 4.44 -7.90 4.86
N ASP A 59 3.93 -7.73 6.08
CA ASP A 59 2.87 -6.76 6.38
C ASP A 59 3.36 -5.34 6.14
N ARG A 60 4.61 -5.03 6.52
CA ARG A 60 5.26 -3.76 6.21
C ARG A 60 5.32 -3.50 4.70
N ALA A 61 5.76 -4.49 3.92
CA ALA A 61 5.81 -4.37 2.46
C ALA A 61 4.40 -4.13 1.89
N ARG A 62 3.41 -4.94 2.28
CA ARG A 62 2.01 -4.77 1.87
C ARG A 62 1.48 -3.38 2.20
N LEU A 63 1.74 -2.87 3.41
CA LEU A 63 1.33 -1.53 3.82
C LEU A 63 1.91 -0.45 2.90
N ALA A 64 3.19 -0.57 2.53
CA ALA A 64 3.82 0.35 1.57
C ALA A 64 3.12 0.34 0.20
N TRP A 65 2.72 -0.84 -0.29
CA TRP A 65 1.97 -1.00 -1.54
C TRP A 65 0.56 -0.40 -1.45
N ILE A 66 -0.18 -0.67 -0.38
CA ILE A 66 -1.53 -0.13 -0.16
C ILE A 66 -1.51 1.40 -0.18
N LEU A 67 -0.57 2.01 0.53
CA LEU A 67 -0.46 3.47 0.61
C LEU A 67 -0.06 4.09 -0.73
N ARG A 68 0.80 3.43 -1.49
CA ARG A 68 1.16 3.87 -2.85
C ARG A 68 -0.04 3.78 -3.79
N GLY A 69 -0.77 2.67 -3.77
CA GLY A 69 -1.96 2.47 -4.59
C GLY A 69 -3.05 3.50 -4.30
N LYS A 70 -3.30 3.76 -3.01
CA LYS A 70 -4.24 4.80 -2.56
C LYS A 70 -3.85 6.18 -3.08
N ARG A 71 -2.55 6.54 -3.07
CA ARG A 71 -2.06 7.84 -3.52
C ARG A 71 -2.32 8.10 -5.00
N VAL A 72 -2.23 7.06 -5.83
CA VAL A 72 -2.49 7.18 -7.28
C VAL A 72 -3.97 6.95 -7.63
N GLY A 73 -4.83 6.80 -6.62
CA GLY A 73 -6.29 6.71 -6.80
C GLY A 73 -6.82 5.33 -7.15
N PHE A 74 -6.12 4.25 -6.79
CA PHE A 74 -6.72 2.91 -6.80
C PHE A 74 -7.70 2.74 -5.64
N SER A 75 -8.75 1.96 -5.88
CA SER A 75 -9.64 1.52 -4.81
C SER A 75 -8.97 0.45 -3.95
N LEU A 76 -9.50 0.22 -2.75
CA LEU A 76 -8.99 -0.86 -1.88
C LEU A 76 -9.23 -2.24 -2.49
N ALA A 77 -10.32 -2.41 -3.25
CA ALA A 77 -10.61 -3.64 -3.97
C ALA A 77 -9.54 -3.92 -5.04
N ASP A 78 -9.17 -2.90 -5.83
CA ASP A 78 -8.11 -3.04 -6.83
C ASP A 78 -6.77 -3.39 -6.17
N ILE A 79 -6.47 -2.74 -5.06
CA ILE A 79 -5.25 -2.98 -4.29
C ILE A 79 -5.22 -4.41 -3.74
N ARG A 80 -6.34 -4.91 -3.21
CA ARG A 80 -6.48 -6.29 -2.73
C ARG A 80 -6.19 -7.28 -3.85
N GLU A 81 -6.82 -7.12 -5.00
CA GLU A 81 -6.64 -8.02 -6.13
C GLU A 81 -5.18 -8.02 -6.62
N MET A 82 -4.53 -6.86 -6.65
CA MET A 82 -3.11 -6.77 -7.00
C MET A 82 -2.18 -7.42 -5.97
N ILE A 83 -2.54 -7.39 -4.67
CA ILE A 83 -1.76 -7.98 -3.57
C ILE A 83 -1.97 -9.49 -3.46
N ASP A 84 -3.21 -9.99 -3.57
CA ASP A 84 -3.55 -11.41 -3.45
C ASP A 84 -2.84 -12.25 -4.53
N LEU A 85 -2.68 -11.67 -5.73
CA LEU A 85 -1.89 -12.28 -6.82
C LEU A 85 -0.40 -12.44 -6.47
N TYR A 86 0.12 -11.68 -5.50
CA TYR A 86 1.53 -11.72 -5.06
C TYR A 86 1.81 -12.88 -4.11
N ASP A 87 0.78 -13.41 -3.46
CA ASP A 87 0.91 -14.44 -2.44
C ASP A 87 0.86 -15.87 -3.00
N LEU A 88 0.44 -16.04 -4.26
CA LEU A 88 0.21 -17.35 -4.87
C LEU A 88 1.46 -18.06 -5.44
N GLY A 89 2.61 -17.38 -5.56
CA GLY A 89 3.92 -18.03 -5.83
C GLY A 89 4.14 -18.64 -7.23
N ASP A 90 3.09 -19.10 -7.92
CA ASP A 90 3.15 -19.80 -9.21
C ASP A 90 2.57 -19.01 -10.40
N GLY A 91 1.72 -18.00 -10.15
CA GLY A 91 1.03 -17.16 -11.16
C GLY A 91 1.78 -15.91 -11.68
N ARG A 92 3.11 -15.84 -11.56
CA ARG A 92 3.90 -14.59 -11.77
C ARG A 92 3.74 -13.90 -13.14
N ARG A 93 3.32 -14.60 -14.21
CA ARG A 93 3.12 -13.99 -15.54
C ARG A 93 1.75 -13.33 -15.66
N LEU A 94 0.68 -14.08 -15.41
CA LEU A 94 -0.69 -13.56 -15.43
C LEU A 94 -0.85 -12.40 -14.43
N GLN A 95 -0.20 -12.50 -13.27
CA GLN A 95 -0.13 -11.41 -12.30
C GLN A 95 0.49 -10.13 -12.87
N ARG A 96 1.65 -10.25 -13.53
CA ARG A 96 2.34 -9.10 -14.12
C ARG A 96 1.48 -8.46 -15.19
N GLU A 97 0.83 -9.26 -16.01
CA GLU A 97 -0.07 -8.80 -17.06
C GLU A 97 -1.25 -8.03 -16.48
N VAL A 98 -1.98 -8.58 -15.50
CA VAL A 98 -3.12 -7.89 -14.85
C VAL A 98 -2.68 -6.61 -14.15
N THR A 99 -1.54 -6.62 -13.46
CA THR A 99 -1.01 -5.43 -12.78
C THR A 99 -0.62 -4.35 -13.78
N LEU A 100 0.04 -4.72 -14.88
CA LEU A 100 0.42 -3.80 -15.96
C LEU A 100 -0.81 -3.23 -16.65
N GLU A 101 -1.82 -4.05 -16.94
CA GLU A 101 -3.07 -3.62 -17.56
C GLU A 101 -3.79 -2.58 -16.67
N ARG A 102 -3.97 -2.88 -15.39
CA ARG A 102 -4.60 -1.96 -14.42
C ARG A 102 -3.83 -0.65 -14.28
N CYS A 103 -2.51 -0.72 -14.20
CA CYS A 103 -1.66 0.47 -14.14
C CYS A 103 -1.78 1.32 -15.41
N SER A 104 -1.72 0.70 -16.59
CA SER A 104 -1.85 1.38 -17.88
C SER A 104 -3.21 2.05 -18.03
N ALA A 105 -4.30 1.34 -17.73
CA ALA A 105 -5.65 1.90 -17.74
C ALA A 105 -5.79 3.11 -16.79
N LYS A 106 -5.18 3.03 -15.59
CA LYS A 106 -5.19 4.14 -14.65
C LYS A 106 -4.38 5.34 -15.17
N ILE A 107 -3.23 5.10 -15.81
CA ILE A 107 -2.44 6.15 -16.45
C ILE A 107 -3.25 6.84 -17.54
N GLU A 108 -3.90 6.10 -18.42
CA GLU A 108 -4.74 6.65 -19.49
C GLU A 108 -5.88 7.51 -18.93
N ALA A 109 -6.59 7.01 -17.90
CA ALA A 109 -7.66 7.76 -17.25
C ALA A 109 -7.15 9.07 -16.62
N LEU A 110 -6.00 9.04 -15.93
CA LEU A 110 -5.39 10.23 -15.34
C LEU A 110 -4.91 11.23 -16.40
N GLN A 111 -4.39 10.75 -17.53
CA GLN A 111 -4.00 11.60 -18.65
C GLN A 111 -5.21 12.26 -19.31
N ALA A 112 -6.31 11.54 -19.47
CA ALA A 112 -7.57 12.11 -19.96
C ALA A 112 -8.08 13.20 -19.01
N GLN A 113 -8.16 12.90 -17.71
CA GLN A 113 -8.57 13.86 -16.69
C GLN A 113 -7.66 15.10 -16.68
N LYS A 114 -6.34 14.93 -16.84
CA LYS A 114 -5.40 16.06 -16.94
C LYS A 114 -5.75 16.96 -18.13
N ARG A 115 -5.99 16.38 -19.32
CA ARG A 115 -6.35 17.17 -20.51
C ARG A 115 -7.62 17.97 -20.30
N ASP A 116 -8.63 17.37 -19.68
CA ASP A 116 -9.91 18.04 -19.40
C ASP A 116 -9.73 19.20 -18.41
N ILE A 117 -8.92 18.99 -17.35
CA ILE A 117 -8.57 20.04 -16.38
C ILE A 117 -7.79 21.17 -17.06
N ASP A 118 -6.79 20.85 -17.89
CA ASP A 118 -6.00 21.85 -18.62
C ASP A 118 -6.89 22.71 -19.54
N ALA A 119 -7.85 22.09 -20.23
CA ALA A 119 -8.81 22.80 -21.09
C ALA A 119 -9.72 23.74 -20.30
N ALA A 120 -10.25 23.28 -19.16
CA ALA A 120 -11.08 24.10 -18.28
C ALA A 120 -10.29 25.29 -17.69
N ILE A 121 -9.02 25.09 -17.34
CA ILE A 121 -8.14 26.17 -16.88
C ILE A 121 -7.92 27.20 -17.98
N ALA A 122 -7.71 26.76 -19.23
CA ALA A 122 -7.52 27.67 -20.36
C ALA A 122 -8.78 28.52 -20.61
N GLU A 123 -9.96 27.91 -20.62
CA GLU A 123 -11.24 28.61 -20.81
C GLU A 123 -11.47 29.68 -19.71
N LEU A 124 -11.24 29.33 -18.45
CA LEU A 124 -11.36 30.28 -17.34
C LEU A 124 -10.32 31.41 -17.42
N THR A 125 -9.10 31.10 -17.89
CA THR A 125 -8.04 32.12 -18.06
C THR A 125 -8.40 33.12 -19.15
N GLU A 126 -8.91 32.65 -20.29
CA GLU A 126 -9.40 33.52 -21.37
C GLU A 126 -10.55 34.39 -20.90
N PHE A 127 -11.50 33.83 -20.15
CA PHE A 127 -12.62 34.58 -19.60
C PHE A 127 -12.15 35.69 -18.63
N VAL A 128 -11.21 35.39 -17.73
CA VAL A 128 -10.63 36.39 -16.81
C VAL A 128 -9.97 37.53 -17.59
N ALA A 129 -9.15 37.22 -18.59
CA ALA A 129 -8.48 38.23 -19.41
C ALA A 129 -9.48 39.12 -20.17
N LEU A 130 -10.59 38.54 -20.67
CA LEU A 130 -11.66 39.28 -21.31
C LEU A 130 -12.32 40.27 -20.35
N VAL A 131 -12.64 39.84 -19.12
CA VAL A 131 -13.28 40.70 -18.11
C VAL A 131 -12.34 41.82 -17.66
N GLU A 132 -11.04 41.56 -17.54
CA GLU A 132 -10.04 42.58 -17.19
C GLU A 132 -9.89 43.64 -18.28
N SER A 133 -9.84 43.22 -19.56
CA SER A 133 -9.72 44.16 -20.69
C SER A 133 -10.93 45.07 -20.90
N HIS A 134 -12.11 44.69 -20.43
CA HIS A 134 -13.32 45.52 -20.48
C HIS A 134 -13.47 46.47 -19.29
N ARG A 135 -12.54 46.41 -18.33
CA ARG A 135 -12.57 47.21 -17.11
C ARG A 135 -11.73 48.50 -17.19
N GLU A 136 -10.99 48.68 -18.27
CA GLU A 136 -10.30 49.91 -18.69
C GLU A 136 -11.14 50.70 -19.71
#